data_AF-A0A9E6VSV3-F1
#
_entry.id   AF-A0A9E6VSV3-F1
#
_cell.length_a   1.000
_cell.length_b   1.000
_cell.length_c   1.000
_cell.angle_alpha   90.00
_cell.angle_beta   90.00
_cell.angle_gamma   90.00
#
_symmetry.space_group_name_H-M   'P 1'
#
loop_
_entity.id
_entity.type
_entity.pdbx_description
1 polymer ?
#
loop_
_entity_poly.entity_id
_entity_poly.type
_entity_poly.pdbx_seq_one_letter_code
_entity_poly.pdbx_strand_id
1 'polypeptide(L)'
;MLVYGWYSFKVKTINQYDVHLDIAWNGGCIEVRQKVFHLFWIPFFPIGKKWTFKGPAGEHYLHDSIAQQVKQQGVKIRTPFYSFSLLLLAGLIGIVAIAGNAWSGHQYKQRRDARFAKETKEMTASIGAIAPGNVLHFSGDYSGEGYDYRYCKVLAVNAKSIQVLTHAMPNSDDKDEINEIVDFLSDTLNDLDTVWIDKQKLIASLPANVDEEYQYKLESPFPNSTKHYKLADIYAAKGVELSMESSYCSSQDKEITLYFNNRGFPGRVKAIRNNKGDIAWTYNDDKYYTIPAKSGFRLSGTSSNPIVEYEFTIHTEDDYGNKTAFLIKGNCEDFTVTKVTK
;
A
#
# COMPACT_ATOMS: atom_id res chain seq x y z
N MET A 1 20.26 7.98 32.28
CA MET A 1 20.89 7.13 33.31
C MET A 1 20.05 5.87 33.49
N LEU A 2 20.62 4.68 33.32
CA LEU A 2 19.93 3.40 33.57
C LEU A 2 19.86 3.15 35.09
N VAL A 3 18.67 2.91 35.64
CA VAL A 3 18.49 2.58 37.07
C VAL A 3 18.21 1.08 37.20
N TYR A 4 19.12 0.35 37.83
CA TYR A 4 18.99 -1.09 38.09
C TYR A 4 19.36 -1.40 39.54
N GLY A 5 18.87 -2.53 40.06
CA GLY A 5 19.13 -2.95 41.44
C GLY A 5 18.28 -4.15 41.86
N TRP A 6 18.19 -4.36 43.17
CA TRP A 6 17.27 -5.34 43.75
C TRP A 6 16.39 -4.68 44.80
N TYR A 7 15.12 -5.10 44.85
CA TYR A 7 14.26 -4.84 45.99
C TYR A 7 13.52 -6.12 46.38
N SER A 8 12.79 -6.06 47.49
CA SER A 8 11.95 -7.15 47.95
C SER A 8 10.53 -6.65 48.20
N PHE A 9 9.54 -7.40 47.74
CA PHE A 9 8.13 -7.13 48.04
C PHE A 9 7.49 -8.33 48.72
N LYS A 10 6.45 -8.09 49.52
CA LYS A 10 5.77 -9.13 50.28
C LYS A 10 4.92 -10.03 49.36
N VAL A 11 5.10 -11.34 49.48
CA VAL A 11 4.33 -12.37 48.75
C VAL A 11 3.30 -13.02 49.64
N LYS A 12 3.68 -13.36 50.87
CA LYS A 12 2.81 -14.07 51.80
C LYS A 12 3.11 -13.66 53.23
N THR A 13 2.07 -13.60 54.05
CA THR A 13 2.17 -13.54 55.50
C THR A 13 1.70 -14.88 56.06
N ILE A 14 2.43 -15.42 57.02
CA ILE A 14 2.13 -16.66 57.73
C ILE A 14 2.01 -16.28 59.20
N ASN A 15 0.85 -16.53 59.80
CA ASN A 15 0.67 -16.25 61.21
C ASN A 15 1.38 -17.33 62.03
N GLN A 16 1.87 -16.95 63.20
CA GLN A 16 2.52 -17.87 64.13
C GLN A 16 1.62 -19.05 64.54
N TYR A 17 0.29 -18.89 64.49
CA TYR A 17 -0.66 -19.96 64.80
C TYR A 17 -0.86 -20.94 63.64
N ASP A 18 -0.50 -20.56 62.42
CA ASP A 18 -0.60 -21.40 61.23
C ASP A 18 0.58 -22.36 61.10
N VAL A 19 1.63 -22.18 61.94
CA VAL A 19 2.86 -22.98 61.93
C VAL A 19 3.25 -23.39 63.34
N HIS A 20 3.44 -24.67 63.57
CA HIS A 20 3.84 -25.22 64.87
C HIS A 20 5.35 -25.07 65.06
N LEU A 21 5.81 -23.87 65.39
CA LEU A 21 7.22 -23.59 65.68
C LEU A 21 7.47 -23.57 67.19
N ASP A 22 8.44 -24.35 67.67
CA ASP A 22 8.84 -24.43 69.09
C ASP A 22 9.69 -23.23 69.51
N ILE A 23 9.18 -22.02 69.29
CA ILE A 23 9.87 -20.78 69.62
C ILE A 23 8.86 -19.85 70.27
N ALA A 24 9.20 -19.28 71.43
CA ALA A 24 8.34 -18.35 72.16
C ALA A 24 8.28 -16.99 71.44
N TRP A 25 7.20 -16.72 70.69
CA TRP A 25 7.03 -15.49 69.92
C TRP A 25 6.08 -14.56 70.68
N ASN A 26 6.56 -13.37 71.08
CA ASN A 26 5.74 -12.34 71.73
C ASN A 26 4.88 -11.58 70.69
N GLY A 27 4.05 -12.30 69.95
CA GLY A 27 3.23 -11.78 68.86
C GLY A 27 4.01 -11.44 67.58
N GLY A 28 3.33 -11.41 66.44
CA GLY A 28 3.92 -11.08 65.13
C GLY A 28 3.59 -12.11 64.05
N CYS A 29 4.23 -11.96 62.89
CA CYS A 29 4.04 -12.87 61.76
C CYS A 29 5.32 -13.06 60.94
N ILE A 30 5.38 -14.19 60.22
CA ILE A 30 6.42 -14.46 59.23
C ILE A 30 5.97 -13.84 57.90
N GLU A 31 6.77 -12.94 57.34
CA GLU A 31 6.59 -12.45 55.99
C GLU A 31 7.58 -13.13 55.05
N VAL A 32 7.05 -13.70 53.97
CA VAL A 32 7.86 -14.17 52.84
C VAL A 32 7.86 -13.10 51.78
N ARG A 33 9.05 -12.58 51.47
CA ARG A 33 9.25 -11.52 50.48
C ARG A 33 10.00 -12.07 49.26
N GLN A 34 9.60 -11.68 48.07
CA GLN A 34 10.28 -12.04 46.82
C GLN A 34 11.34 -10.99 46.51
N LYS A 35 12.61 -11.41 46.47
CA LYS A 35 13.70 -10.58 45.96
C LYS A 35 13.70 -10.66 44.44
N VAL A 36 13.69 -9.51 43.78
CA VAL A 36 13.71 -9.39 42.31
C VAL A 36 14.84 -8.47 41.88
N PHE A 37 15.42 -8.77 40.72
CA PHE A 37 16.21 -7.80 39.97
C PHE A 37 15.23 -6.88 39.23
N HIS A 38 15.51 -5.59 39.17
CA HIS A 38 14.67 -4.65 38.42
C HIS A 38 15.50 -3.75 37.50
N LEU A 39 14.84 -3.27 36.46
CA LEU A 39 15.31 -2.19 35.59
C LEU A 39 14.22 -1.12 35.55
N PHE A 40 14.57 0.14 35.79
CA PHE A 40 13.61 1.26 35.88
C PHE A 40 12.40 0.96 36.77
N TRP A 41 12.64 0.34 37.94
CA TRP A 41 11.64 -0.10 38.92
C TRP A 41 10.74 -1.29 38.52
N ILE A 42 10.82 -1.77 37.28
CA ILE A 42 10.05 -2.92 36.79
C ILE A 42 10.80 -4.22 37.12
N PRO A 43 10.18 -5.19 37.82
CA PRO A 43 10.77 -6.52 38.03
C PRO A 43 11.14 -7.19 36.71
N PHE A 44 12.38 -7.66 36.61
CA PHE A 44 12.87 -8.38 35.44
C PHE A 44 12.85 -9.88 35.64
N PHE A 45 13.50 -10.37 36.70
CA PHE A 45 13.44 -11.77 37.10
C PHE A 45 13.57 -11.96 38.63
N PRO A 46 12.97 -13.01 39.18
CA PRO A 46 13.13 -13.38 40.58
C PRO A 46 14.56 -13.83 40.87
N ILE A 47 15.17 -13.30 41.93
CA ILE A 47 16.50 -13.73 42.39
C ILE A 47 16.38 -14.76 43.52
N GLY A 48 15.40 -14.60 44.42
CA GLY A 48 15.25 -15.48 45.58
C GLY A 48 14.14 -15.05 46.52
N LYS A 49 14.00 -15.72 47.66
CA LYS A 49 13.00 -15.40 48.69
C LYS A 49 13.71 -15.00 49.98
N LYS A 50 13.21 -13.95 50.62
CA LYS A 50 13.67 -13.45 51.91
C LYS A 50 12.58 -13.74 52.95
N TRP A 51 12.95 -14.38 54.06
CA TRP A 51 12.06 -14.67 55.17
C TRP A 51 12.35 -13.69 56.30
N THR A 52 11.32 -13.01 56.77
CA THR A 52 11.44 -11.99 57.82
C THR A 52 10.39 -12.21 58.88
N PHE A 53 10.78 -12.01 60.13
CA PHE A 53 9.84 -11.89 61.22
C PHE A 53 9.47 -10.42 61.42
N LYS A 54 8.17 -10.14 61.47
CA LYS A 54 7.64 -8.80 61.77
C LYS A 54 6.93 -8.85 63.12
N GLY A 55 7.59 -8.34 64.15
CA GLY A 55 7.08 -8.30 65.52
C GLY A 55 7.02 -6.87 66.07
N PRO A 56 6.67 -6.70 67.37
CA PRO A 56 6.59 -5.38 68.02
C PRO A 56 7.91 -4.61 67.99
N ALA A 57 9.04 -5.33 68.01
CA ALA A 57 10.39 -4.75 67.96
C ALA A 57 10.87 -4.37 66.54
N GLY A 58 10.07 -4.66 65.50
CA GLY A 58 10.39 -4.33 64.11
C GLY A 58 10.55 -5.56 63.21
N GLU A 59 11.28 -5.36 62.10
CA GLU A 59 11.56 -6.40 61.10
C GLU A 59 12.94 -7.02 61.33
N HIS A 60 12.98 -8.34 61.51
CA HIS A 60 14.21 -9.11 61.70
C HIS A 60 14.35 -10.19 60.63
N TYR A 61 15.60 -10.47 60.23
CA TYR A 61 15.89 -11.59 59.33
C TYR A 61 15.64 -12.90 60.06
N LEU A 62 14.90 -13.80 59.41
CA LEU A 62 14.65 -15.13 59.96
C LEU A 62 15.81 -16.06 59.57
N HIS A 63 16.30 -16.86 60.52
CA HIS A 63 17.32 -17.85 60.25
C HIS A 63 16.78 -18.97 59.32
N ASP A 64 17.61 -19.49 58.42
CA ASP A 64 17.19 -20.44 57.40
C ASP A 64 16.59 -21.74 57.97
N SER A 65 17.03 -22.16 59.16
CA SER A 65 16.47 -23.33 59.86
C SER A 65 14.98 -23.20 60.14
N ILE A 66 14.52 -22.01 60.55
CA ILE A 66 13.10 -21.75 60.83
C ILE A 66 12.31 -21.73 59.52
N ALA A 67 12.87 -21.11 58.46
CA ALA A 67 12.24 -21.12 57.14
C ALA A 67 12.09 -22.54 56.57
N GLN A 68 13.02 -23.45 56.87
CA GLN A 68 12.92 -24.86 56.50
C GLN A 68 11.83 -25.60 57.28
N GLN A 69 11.71 -25.39 58.60
CA GLN A 69 10.64 -25.99 59.41
C GLN A 69 9.25 -25.57 58.89
N VAL A 70 9.06 -24.29 58.58
CA VAL A 70 7.80 -23.80 57.98
C VAL A 70 7.49 -24.47 56.64
N LYS A 71 8.51 -24.72 55.80
CA LYS A 71 8.31 -25.42 54.52
C LYS A 71 7.96 -26.90 54.72
N GLN A 72 8.54 -27.57 55.72
CA GLN A 72 8.26 -28.98 56.04
C GLN A 72 6.81 -29.20 56.49
N GLN A 73 6.17 -28.17 57.04
CA GLN A 73 4.75 -28.17 57.38
C GLN A 73 3.82 -27.96 56.16
N GLY A 74 4.35 -28.04 54.93
CA GLY A 74 3.56 -28.01 53.69
C GLY A 74 3.25 -26.61 53.15
N VAL A 75 3.82 -25.55 53.73
CA VAL A 75 3.59 -24.18 53.26
C VAL A 75 4.27 -23.93 51.92
N LYS A 76 3.49 -24.00 50.83
CA LYS A 76 3.96 -23.72 49.47
C LYS A 76 3.99 -22.21 49.20
N ILE A 77 5.18 -21.67 48.95
CA ILE A 77 5.35 -20.29 48.47
C ILE A 77 5.64 -20.31 46.98
N ARG A 78 4.72 -19.81 46.16
CA ARG A 78 4.94 -19.64 44.71
C ARG A 78 5.57 -18.28 44.42
N THR A 79 6.36 -18.21 43.37
CA THR A 79 6.88 -16.94 42.85
C THR A 79 5.76 -16.25 42.08
N PRO A 80 5.40 -14.99 42.41
CA PRO A 80 4.35 -14.30 41.67
C PRO A 80 4.77 -14.03 40.23
N PHE A 81 3.85 -14.19 39.28
CA PHE A 81 4.15 -14.03 37.84
C PHE A 81 4.62 -12.61 37.49
N TYR A 82 4.18 -11.58 38.24
CA TYR A 82 4.64 -10.21 38.07
C TYR A 82 6.10 -9.97 38.51
N SER A 83 6.78 -11.00 39.05
CA SER A 83 8.25 -10.96 39.22
C SER A 83 8.98 -10.95 37.87
N PHE A 84 8.26 -11.26 36.78
CA PHE A 84 8.74 -11.28 35.39
C PHE A 84 8.13 -10.14 34.56
N SER A 85 7.63 -9.07 35.19
CA SER A 85 6.88 -8.01 34.50
C SER A 85 7.60 -7.41 33.29
N LEU A 86 8.91 -7.19 33.34
CA LEU A 86 9.65 -6.64 32.21
C LEU A 86 9.73 -7.65 31.03
N LEU A 87 9.91 -8.94 31.31
CA LEU A 87 9.88 -9.98 30.28
C LEU A 87 8.48 -10.11 29.67
N LEU A 88 7.43 -10.06 30.50
CA LEU A 88 6.04 -10.09 30.04
C LEU A 88 5.71 -8.86 29.19
N LEU A 89 6.17 -7.68 29.60
CA LEU A 89 6.01 -6.44 28.84
C LEU A 89 6.75 -6.50 27.50
N ALA A 90 8.00 -6.96 27.49
CA ALA A 90 8.76 -7.14 26.26
C ALA A 90 8.07 -8.15 25.31
N GLY A 91 7.56 -9.27 25.85
CA GLY A 91 6.77 -10.24 25.09
C GLY A 91 5.50 -9.62 24.50
N LEU A 92 4.76 -8.83 25.29
CA LEU A 92 3.55 -8.15 24.83
C LEU A 92 3.85 -7.14 23.71
N ILE A 93 4.91 -6.33 23.87
CA ILE A 93 5.38 -5.40 22.83
C ILE A 93 5.72 -6.16 21.55
N GLY A 94 6.43 -7.29 21.67
CA GLY A 94 6.74 -8.15 20.53
C GLY A 94 5.49 -8.67 19.81
N ILE A 95 4.50 -9.15 20.57
CA ILE A 95 3.21 -9.63 20.02
C ILE A 95 2.48 -8.49 19.29
N VAL A 96 2.38 -7.31 19.90
CA VAL A 96 1.73 -6.14 19.29
C VAL A 96 2.45 -5.70 18.01
N ALA A 97 3.78 -5.69 18.01
CA ALA A 97 4.56 -5.35 16.82
C ALA A 97 4.34 -6.34 15.66
N ILE A 98 4.36 -7.65 15.97
CA ILE A 98 4.09 -8.70 14.96
C ILE A 98 2.66 -8.57 14.41
N ALA A 99 1.67 -8.39 15.29
CA ALA A 99 0.27 -8.22 14.90
C ALA A 99 0.07 -6.95 14.06
N GLY A 100 0.70 -5.83 14.44
CA GLY A 100 0.65 -4.59 13.68
C GLY A 100 1.23 -4.73 12.27
N ASN A 101 2.39 -5.40 12.14
CA ASN A 101 3.00 -5.68 10.85
C ASN A 101 2.11 -6.59 9.98
N ALA A 102 1.57 -7.67 10.55
CA ALA A 102 0.65 -8.57 9.84
C ALA A 102 -0.62 -7.83 9.38
N TRP A 103 -1.18 -6.97 10.23
CA TRP A 103 -2.36 -6.17 9.91
C TRP A 103 -2.10 -5.17 8.79
N SER A 104 -0.99 -4.43 8.86
CA SER A 104 -0.59 -3.47 7.81
C SER A 104 -0.35 -4.17 6.47
N GLY A 105 0.29 -5.35 6.47
CA GLY A 105 0.48 -6.16 5.28
C GLY A 105 -0.84 -6.65 4.69
N HIS A 106 -1.80 -7.05 5.53
CA HIS A 106 -3.13 -7.46 5.09
C HIS A 106 -3.92 -6.30 4.47
N GLN A 107 -3.92 -5.12 5.11
CA GLN A 107 -4.58 -3.93 4.56
C GLN A 107 -3.94 -3.49 3.24
N TYR A 108 -2.62 -3.53 3.14
CA TYR A 108 -1.91 -3.24 1.89
C TYR A 108 -2.32 -4.21 0.79
N LYS A 109 -2.36 -5.52 1.08
CA LYS A 109 -2.81 -6.54 0.13
C LYS A 109 -4.25 -6.28 -0.33
N GLN A 110 -5.18 -6.02 0.59
CA GLN A 110 -6.58 -5.71 0.23
C GLN A 110 -6.69 -4.48 -0.68
N ARG A 111 -6.00 -3.38 -0.37
CA ARG A 111 -6.03 -2.17 -1.19
C ARG A 111 -5.45 -2.41 -2.58
N ARG A 112 -4.35 -3.15 -2.65
CA ARG A 112 -3.70 -3.54 -3.91
C ARG A 112 -4.63 -4.42 -4.76
N ASP A 113 -5.24 -5.44 -4.17
CA ASP A 113 -6.15 -6.35 -4.87
C ASP A 113 -7.43 -5.62 -5.34
N ALA A 114 -7.97 -4.70 -4.54
CA ALA A 114 -9.12 -3.87 -4.92
C ALA A 114 -8.78 -2.90 -6.06
N ARG A 115 -7.60 -2.25 -6.01
CA ARG A 115 -7.10 -1.40 -7.09
C ARG A 115 -6.93 -2.20 -8.37
N PHE A 116 -6.29 -3.36 -8.29
CA PHE A 116 -6.08 -4.25 -9.42
C PHE A 116 -7.41 -4.70 -10.04
N ALA A 117 -8.38 -5.14 -9.23
CA ALA A 117 -9.69 -5.53 -9.73
C ALA A 117 -10.43 -4.37 -10.44
N LYS A 118 -10.27 -3.14 -9.94
CA LYS A 118 -10.78 -1.93 -10.59
C LYS A 118 -10.09 -1.70 -11.95
N GLU A 119 -8.76 -1.73 -12.00
CA GLU A 119 -7.98 -1.55 -13.22
C GLU A 119 -8.30 -2.62 -14.27
N THR A 120 -8.40 -3.90 -13.88
CA THR A 120 -8.80 -4.99 -14.78
C THR A 120 -10.22 -4.81 -15.31
N LYS A 121 -11.16 -4.34 -14.49
CA LYS A 121 -12.53 -4.03 -14.92
C LYS A 121 -12.56 -2.88 -15.93
N GLU A 122 -11.79 -1.82 -15.68
CA GLU A 122 -11.65 -0.67 -16.59
C GLU A 122 -10.99 -1.07 -17.91
N MET A 123 -9.95 -1.90 -17.87
CA MET A 123 -9.31 -2.46 -19.07
C MET A 123 -10.28 -3.35 -19.86
N THR A 124 -11.03 -4.22 -19.18
CA THR A 124 -12.07 -5.06 -19.82
C THR A 124 -13.13 -4.21 -20.51
N ALA A 125 -13.60 -3.14 -19.87
CA ALA A 125 -14.53 -2.19 -20.49
C ALA A 125 -13.90 -1.48 -21.70
N SER A 126 -12.62 -1.10 -21.58
CA SER A 126 -11.86 -0.45 -22.66
C SER A 126 -11.70 -1.37 -23.88
N ILE A 127 -11.49 -2.69 -23.68
CA ILE A 127 -11.49 -3.69 -24.76
C ILE A 127 -12.81 -3.68 -25.54
N GLY A 128 -13.94 -3.53 -24.83
CA GLY A 128 -15.27 -3.43 -25.44
C GLY A 128 -15.44 -2.17 -26.29
N ALA A 129 -14.74 -1.09 -25.94
CA ALA A 129 -14.80 0.23 -26.59
C ALA A 129 -13.68 0.48 -27.63
N ILE A 130 -12.84 -0.52 -27.92
CA ILE A 130 -11.80 -0.39 -28.96
C ILE A 130 -12.43 -0.02 -30.30
N ALA A 131 -11.82 0.94 -30.99
CA ALA A 131 -12.20 1.48 -32.29
C ALA A 131 -11.00 1.48 -33.26
N PRO A 132 -11.26 1.58 -34.58
CA PRO A 132 -10.21 1.79 -35.57
C PRO A 132 -9.30 2.98 -35.24
N GLY A 133 -8.00 2.79 -35.41
CA GLY A 133 -6.93 3.74 -35.10
C GLY A 133 -6.38 3.64 -33.68
N ASN A 134 -7.03 2.93 -32.75
CA ASN A 134 -6.46 2.70 -31.42
C ASN A 134 -5.12 1.94 -31.54
N VAL A 135 -4.23 2.12 -30.56
CA VAL A 135 -2.99 1.35 -30.48
C VAL A 135 -3.03 0.48 -29.22
N LEU A 136 -2.88 -0.82 -29.39
CA LEU A 136 -2.78 -1.77 -28.30
C LEU A 136 -1.31 -2.01 -27.98
N HIS A 137 -0.96 -2.03 -26.70
CA HIS A 137 0.38 -2.34 -26.23
C HIS A 137 0.38 -3.62 -25.43
N PHE A 138 1.21 -4.55 -25.85
CA PHE A 138 1.40 -5.84 -25.22
C PHE A 138 2.81 -5.95 -24.66
N SER A 139 2.92 -6.50 -23.45
CA SER A 139 4.20 -6.90 -22.87
C SER A 139 4.29 -8.42 -22.83
N GLY A 140 5.35 -8.97 -23.40
CA GLY A 140 5.68 -10.39 -23.38
C GLY A 140 6.58 -10.78 -22.21
N ASP A 141 6.96 -12.04 -22.22
CA ASP A 141 7.83 -12.65 -21.20
C ASP A 141 9.22 -12.01 -21.22
N TYR A 142 9.82 -11.87 -20.03
CA TYR A 142 11.21 -11.45 -19.91
C TYR A 142 12.13 -12.57 -20.43
N SER A 143 12.84 -12.33 -21.53
CA SER A 143 13.67 -13.35 -22.19
C SER A 143 15.13 -13.37 -21.73
N GLY A 144 15.47 -12.80 -20.56
CA GLY A 144 16.86 -12.61 -20.13
C GLY A 144 17.56 -11.44 -20.84
N GLU A 145 17.20 -11.18 -22.09
CA GLU A 145 17.71 -10.10 -22.95
C GLU A 145 16.86 -8.81 -22.88
N GLY A 146 15.69 -8.86 -22.23
CA GLY A 146 14.77 -7.74 -22.13
C GLY A 146 13.31 -8.19 -22.13
N TYR A 147 12.39 -7.22 -22.14
CA TYR A 147 10.97 -7.47 -22.38
C TYR A 147 10.68 -7.42 -23.88
N ASP A 148 9.90 -8.39 -24.36
CA ASP A 148 9.38 -8.39 -25.73
C ASP A 148 8.10 -7.55 -25.79
N TYR A 149 8.18 -6.32 -26.32
CA TYR A 149 7.02 -5.46 -26.48
C TYR A 149 6.43 -5.58 -27.89
N ARG A 150 5.10 -5.58 -27.96
CA ARG A 150 4.36 -5.51 -29.22
C ARG A 150 3.37 -4.37 -29.21
N TYR A 151 3.38 -3.61 -30.30
CA TYR A 151 2.41 -2.56 -30.56
C TYR A 151 1.54 -2.95 -31.74
N CYS A 152 0.25 -2.64 -31.63
CA CYS A 152 -0.75 -3.10 -32.59
C CYS A 152 -1.71 -1.97 -32.93
N LYS A 153 -1.68 -1.47 -34.18
CA LYS A 153 -2.66 -0.49 -34.64
C LYS A 153 -3.94 -1.20 -35.06
N VAL A 154 -5.06 -0.77 -34.50
CA VAL A 154 -6.37 -1.33 -34.81
C VAL A 154 -6.82 -0.82 -36.18
N LEU A 155 -7.05 -1.74 -37.12
CA LEU A 155 -7.52 -1.42 -38.47
C LEU A 155 -9.03 -1.54 -38.56
N ALA A 156 -9.60 -2.61 -37.99
CA ALA A 156 -11.03 -2.89 -38.02
C ALA A 156 -11.48 -3.56 -36.72
N VAL A 157 -12.74 -3.34 -36.35
CA VAL A 157 -13.35 -3.94 -35.15
C VAL A 157 -14.69 -4.55 -35.54
N ASN A 158 -14.93 -5.78 -35.12
CA ASN A 158 -16.25 -6.40 -35.17
C ASN A 158 -16.72 -6.83 -33.77
N ALA A 159 -17.85 -7.53 -33.70
CA ALA A 159 -18.45 -7.95 -32.43
C ALA A 159 -17.53 -8.86 -31.61
N LYS A 160 -16.77 -9.77 -32.26
CA LYS A 160 -15.97 -10.80 -31.59
C LYS A 160 -14.47 -10.56 -31.64
N SER A 161 -13.99 -9.83 -32.64
CA SER A 161 -12.56 -9.76 -32.95
C SER A 161 -12.13 -8.37 -33.41
N ILE A 162 -10.82 -8.14 -33.34
CA ILE A 162 -10.15 -6.90 -33.71
C ILE A 162 -9.06 -7.25 -34.72
N GLN A 163 -9.08 -6.61 -35.88
CA GLN A 163 -8.00 -6.70 -36.85
C GLN A 163 -6.93 -5.68 -36.52
N VAL A 164 -5.70 -6.13 -36.37
CA VAL A 164 -4.57 -5.26 -36.02
C VAL A 164 -3.43 -5.41 -37.02
N LEU A 165 -2.70 -4.32 -37.22
CA LEU A 165 -1.36 -4.30 -37.82
C LEU A 165 -0.35 -4.50 -36.70
N THR A 166 0.47 -5.55 -36.75
CA THR A 166 1.39 -5.88 -35.65
C THR A 166 2.80 -5.41 -35.94
N HIS A 167 3.44 -4.77 -34.95
CA HIS A 167 4.86 -4.46 -34.99
C HIS A 167 5.53 -4.95 -33.70
N ALA A 168 6.57 -5.76 -33.84
CA ALA A 168 7.38 -6.22 -32.72
C ALA A 168 8.56 -5.26 -32.54
N MET A 169 8.75 -4.78 -31.31
CA MET A 169 9.87 -3.93 -30.95
C MET A 169 10.78 -4.69 -29.99
N PRO A 170 11.90 -5.24 -30.48
CA PRO A 170 12.88 -5.87 -29.61
C PRO A 170 13.62 -4.79 -28.80
N ASN A 171 13.66 -4.95 -27.47
CA ASN A 171 14.55 -4.22 -26.56
C ASN A 171 14.49 -2.69 -26.66
N SER A 172 13.33 -2.16 -26.31
CA SER A 172 13.07 -0.74 -26.33
C SER A 172 13.01 -0.26 -24.87
N ASP A 173 14.11 0.36 -24.40
CA ASP A 173 14.26 0.85 -23.02
C ASP A 173 13.55 2.19 -22.79
N ASP A 174 12.95 2.79 -23.83
CA ASP A 174 12.55 4.19 -23.82
C ASP A 174 11.04 4.42 -23.73
N LYS A 175 10.67 5.20 -22.71
CA LYS A 175 9.29 5.66 -22.45
C LYS A 175 8.79 6.67 -23.48
N ASP A 176 9.67 7.18 -24.35
CA ASP A 176 9.38 8.20 -25.36
C ASP A 176 8.85 7.63 -26.70
N GLU A 177 8.77 6.31 -26.82
CA GLU A 177 8.55 5.63 -28.10
C GLU A 177 7.14 5.69 -28.66
N ILE A 178 6.10 6.04 -27.88
CA ILE A 178 4.73 5.92 -28.43
C ILE A 178 4.47 6.88 -29.60
N ASN A 179 5.12 8.04 -29.61
CA ASN A 179 5.03 8.97 -30.73
C ASN A 179 5.66 8.35 -31.96
N GLU A 180 6.87 7.79 -31.82
CA GLU A 180 7.56 7.08 -32.88
C GLU A 180 6.76 5.86 -33.36
N ILE A 181 6.10 5.15 -32.44
CA ILE A 181 5.25 4.00 -32.75
C ILE A 181 4.00 4.42 -33.51
N VAL A 182 3.31 5.49 -33.10
CA VAL A 182 2.13 5.95 -33.84
C VAL A 182 2.54 6.45 -35.22
N ASP A 183 3.59 7.26 -35.30
CA ASP A 183 4.09 7.79 -36.57
C ASP A 183 4.51 6.63 -37.49
N PHE A 184 5.29 5.69 -36.96
CA PHE A 184 5.68 4.47 -37.67
C PHE A 184 4.47 3.67 -38.17
N LEU A 185 3.49 3.38 -37.31
CA LEU A 185 2.28 2.62 -37.67
C LEU A 185 1.34 3.40 -38.60
N SER A 186 1.58 4.70 -38.80
CA SER A 186 0.83 5.52 -39.75
C SER A 186 1.46 5.52 -41.14
N ASP A 187 2.78 5.36 -41.22
CA ASP A 187 3.53 5.37 -42.47
C ASP A 187 3.73 3.98 -43.12
N THR A 188 3.59 2.88 -42.36
CA THR A 188 3.93 1.51 -42.81
C THR A 188 2.75 0.59 -43.13
N LEU A 189 1.57 1.14 -43.46
CA LEU A 189 0.35 0.35 -43.72
C LEU A 189 0.48 -0.75 -44.81
N ASN A 190 1.47 -0.66 -45.70
CA ASN A 190 1.63 -1.60 -46.82
C ASN A 190 2.58 -2.78 -46.56
N ASP A 191 3.40 -2.73 -45.50
CA ASP A 191 4.54 -3.66 -45.34
C ASP A 191 4.42 -4.61 -44.14
N LEU A 192 3.33 -4.54 -43.38
CA LEU A 192 3.17 -5.29 -42.13
C LEU A 192 2.00 -6.29 -42.17
N ASP A 193 2.19 -7.42 -41.49
CA ASP A 193 1.17 -8.45 -41.36
C ASP A 193 -0.04 -7.97 -40.56
N THR A 194 -1.23 -8.39 -41.01
CA THR A 194 -2.47 -8.15 -40.27
C THR A 194 -2.94 -9.43 -39.58
N VAL A 195 -3.43 -9.27 -38.37
CA VAL A 195 -3.85 -10.39 -37.52
C VAL A 195 -5.22 -10.07 -36.91
N TRP A 196 -6.10 -11.07 -36.89
CA TRP A 196 -7.36 -11.00 -36.14
C TRP A 196 -7.15 -11.55 -34.72
N ILE A 197 -7.41 -10.71 -33.72
CA ILE A 197 -7.36 -11.06 -32.31
C ILE A 197 -8.79 -11.20 -31.79
N ASP A 198 -9.09 -12.32 -31.14
CA ASP A 198 -10.38 -12.54 -30.48
C ASP A 198 -10.47 -11.72 -29.18
N LYS A 199 -11.60 -11.03 -28.96
CA LYS A 199 -11.80 -10.18 -27.77
C LYS A 199 -11.85 -11.00 -26.48
N GLN A 200 -12.37 -12.23 -26.49
CA GLN A 200 -12.35 -13.10 -25.32
C GLN A 200 -10.92 -13.53 -24.98
N LYS A 201 -10.09 -13.84 -25.99
CA LYS A 201 -8.66 -14.10 -25.77
C LYS A 201 -7.93 -12.87 -25.23
N LEU A 202 -8.27 -11.68 -25.73
CA LEU A 202 -7.70 -10.44 -25.23
C LEU A 202 -8.06 -10.20 -23.75
N ILE A 203 -9.30 -10.47 -23.36
CA ILE A 203 -9.73 -10.43 -21.95
C ILE A 203 -9.00 -11.51 -21.12
N ALA A 204 -8.84 -12.72 -21.66
CA ALA A 204 -8.12 -13.82 -21.00
C ALA A 204 -6.61 -13.55 -20.85
N SER A 205 -6.07 -12.59 -21.63
CA SER A 205 -4.69 -12.11 -21.47
C SER A 205 -4.52 -11.09 -20.35
N LEU A 206 -5.60 -10.67 -19.68
CA LEU A 206 -5.53 -9.84 -18.48
C LEU A 206 -5.35 -10.73 -17.24
N PRO A 207 -4.45 -10.36 -16.30
CA PRO A 207 -4.28 -11.15 -15.10
C PRO A 207 -5.54 -11.11 -14.23
N ALA A 208 -5.94 -12.25 -13.66
CA ALA A 208 -7.15 -12.32 -12.83
C ALA A 208 -6.91 -11.77 -11.41
N ASN A 209 -5.66 -11.75 -10.97
CA ASN A 209 -5.22 -11.23 -9.68
C ASN A 209 -3.76 -10.72 -9.76
N VAL A 210 -3.33 -10.02 -8.72
CA VAL A 210 -1.97 -9.44 -8.65
C VAL A 210 -0.87 -10.50 -8.68
N ASP A 211 -1.12 -11.69 -8.11
CA ASP A 211 -0.11 -12.76 -8.08
C ASP A 211 0.08 -13.37 -9.49
N GLU A 212 -0.91 -13.28 -10.37
CA GLU A 212 -0.84 -13.63 -11.79
C GLU A 212 -0.21 -12.57 -12.67
N GLU A 213 -0.19 -11.29 -12.26
CA GLU A 213 0.40 -10.20 -13.05
C GLU A 213 1.89 -10.44 -13.40
N TYR A 214 2.56 -11.19 -12.52
CA TYR A 214 3.96 -11.61 -12.64
C TYR A 214 4.13 -13.05 -13.15
N GLN A 215 3.03 -13.81 -13.24
CA GLN A 215 3.06 -15.16 -13.77
C GLN A 215 2.69 -15.12 -15.25
N TYR A 216 3.68 -15.34 -16.10
CA TYR A 216 3.56 -15.43 -17.56
C TYR A 216 2.88 -16.73 -18.02
N LYS A 217 1.71 -17.05 -17.45
CA LYS A 217 0.89 -18.22 -17.79
C LYS A 217 -0.36 -17.85 -18.57
N LEU A 218 -0.48 -16.59 -18.97
CA LEU A 218 -1.66 -16.07 -19.65
C LEU A 218 -1.70 -16.55 -21.09
N GLU A 219 -2.89 -16.84 -21.61
CA GLU A 219 -3.02 -17.24 -23.02
C GLU A 219 -2.60 -16.09 -23.93
N SER A 220 -1.80 -16.40 -24.95
CA SER A 220 -1.39 -15.41 -25.94
C SER A 220 -2.60 -14.98 -26.78
N PRO A 221 -2.89 -13.67 -26.90
CA PRO A 221 -3.96 -13.17 -27.74
C PRO A 221 -3.63 -13.33 -29.24
N PHE A 222 -2.36 -13.57 -29.58
CA PHE A 222 -1.90 -13.74 -30.96
C PHE A 222 -2.04 -15.19 -31.43
N PRO A 223 -2.67 -15.44 -32.60
CA PRO A 223 -2.75 -16.77 -33.18
C PRO A 223 -1.34 -17.30 -33.49
N ASN A 224 -1.12 -18.59 -33.21
CA ASN A 224 0.12 -19.32 -33.50
C ASN A 224 1.40 -18.79 -32.81
N SER A 225 1.28 -17.88 -31.84
CA SER A 225 2.43 -17.45 -31.06
C SER A 225 2.77 -18.48 -29.99
N THR A 226 4.06 -18.84 -29.89
CA THR A 226 4.60 -19.64 -28.78
C THR A 226 4.94 -18.80 -27.57
N LYS A 227 4.92 -17.46 -27.71
CA LYS A 227 5.18 -16.51 -26.64
C LYS A 227 3.89 -16.05 -25.98
N HIS A 228 3.93 -15.84 -24.68
CA HIS A 228 2.83 -15.24 -23.93
C HIS A 228 2.93 -13.71 -24.01
N TYR A 229 1.79 -13.06 -24.19
CA TYR A 229 1.69 -11.61 -24.18
C TYR A 229 0.49 -11.20 -23.34
N LYS A 230 0.69 -10.24 -22.44
CA LYS A 230 -0.40 -9.58 -21.70
C LYS A 230 -0.70 -8.23 -22.35
N LEU A 231 -1.98 -7.90 -22.48
CA LEU A 231 -2.38 -6.55 -22.85
C LEU A 231 -2.02 -5.61 -21.68
N ALA A 232 -1.09 -4.70 -21.92
CA ALA A 232 -0.62 -3.74 -20.93
C ALA A 232 -1.42 -2.44 -20.99
N ASP A 233 -1.76 -1.96 -22.20
CA ASP A 233 -2.47 -0.69 -22.36
C ASP A 233 -3.23 -0.58 -23.69
N ILE A 234 -4.18 0.35 -23.76
CA ILE A 234 -4.95 0.71 -24.95
C ILE A 234 -4.90 2.24 -25.10
N TYR A 235 -4.29 2.71 -26.19
CA TYR A 235 -4.15 4.12 -26.48
C TYR A 235 -5.22 4.61 -27.45
N ALA A 236 -5.78 5.78 -27.12
CA ALA A 236 -6.76 6.47 -27.97
C ALA A 236 -6.15 6.81 -29.33
N ALA A 237 -6.92 6.61 -30.41
CA ALA A 237 -6.50 6.92 -31.78
C ALA A 237 -6.28 8.40 -32.05
N LYS A 238 -6.86 9.28 -31.23
CA LYS A 238 -6.86 10.74 -31.38
C LYS A 238 -7.10 11.42 -30.05
N GLY A 239 -6.49 12.59 -29.86
CA GLY A 239 -6.67 13.43 -28.70
C GLY A 239 -5.91 12.95 -27.47
N VAL A 240 -5.73 13.87 -26.53
CA VAL A 240 -5.37 13.56 -25.15
C VAL A 240 -6.50 12.76 -24.51
N GLU A 241 -6.17 11.79 -23.66
CA GLU A 241 -7.12 11.00 -22.88
C GLU A 241 -6.67 10.98 -21.41
N LEU A 242 -7.31 11.78 -20.56
CA LEU A 242 -6.92 11.94 -19.16
C LEU A 242 -7.65 10.96 -18.26
N SER A 243 -6.89 10.28 -17.41
CA SER A 243 -7.37 9.64 -16.19
C SER A 243 -6.66 10.26 -14.98
N MET A 244 -7.30 10.24 -13.81
CA MET A 244 -6.66 10.75 -12.59
C MET A 244 -6.16 9.57 -11.75
N GLU A 245 -4.88 9.64 -11.36
CA GLU A 245 -4.20 8.61 -10.58
C GLU A 245 -4.38 8.85 -9.08
N SER A 246 -4.18 10.09 -8.65
CA SER A 246 -4.33 10.47 -7.25
C SER A 246 -4.59 11.96 -7.08
N SER A 247 -5.14 12.30 -5.93
CA SER A 247 -5.32 13.66 -5.45
C SER A 247 -4.72 13.79 -4.06
N TYR A 248 -4.07 14.92 -3.81
CA TYR A 248 -3.64 15.36 -2.51
C TYR A 248 -4.22 16.73 -2.27
N CYS A 249 -4.91 16.92 -1.16
CA CYS A 249 -5.49 18.19 -0.78
C CYS A 249 -5.18 18.46 0.70
N SER A 250 -4.72 19.67 1.01
CA SER A 250 -4.54 20.15 2.38
C SER A 250 -5.55 21.24 2.66
N SER A 251 -6.51 20.98 3.56
CA SER A 251 -7.45 22.01 4.01
C SER A 251 -6.78 23.11 4.82
N GLN A 252 -5.69 22.78 5.53
CA GLN A 252 -4.94 23.72 6.35
C GLN A 252 -4.11 24.67 5.48
N ASP A 253 -3.40 24.12 4.49
CA ASP A 253 -2.52 24.89 3.60
C ASP A 253 -3.30 25.47 2.41
N LYS A 254 -4.56 25.03 2.24
CA LYS A 254 -5.45 25.37 1.12
C LYS A 254 -4.82 25.05 -0.23
N GLU A 255 -4.08 23.94 -0.27
CA GLU A 255 -3.37 23.46 -1.45
C GLU A 255 -4.04 22.21 -2.01
N ILE A 256 -4.00 22.10 -3.33
CA ILE A 256 -4.43 20.92 -4.08
C ILE A 256 -3.33 20.51 -5.06
N THR A 257 -3.04 19.22 -5.11
CA THR A 257 -2.17 18.60 -6.08
C THR A 257 -2.88 17.39 -6.68
N LEU A 258 -3.01 17.38 -8.00
CA LEU A 258 -3.67 16.32 -8.76
C LEU A 258 -2.65 15.68 -9.70
N TYR A 259 -2.67 14.35 -9.76
CA TYR A 259 -1.82 13.57 -10.65
C TYR A 259 -2.68 12.92 -11.71
N PHE A 260 -2.46 13.29 -12.97
CA PHE A 260 -3.19 12.77 -14.12
C PHE A 260 -2.28 11.89 -14.96
N ASN A 261 -2.82 10.81 -15.51
CA ASN A 261 -2.17 10.01 -16.54
C ASN A 261 -2.82 10.29 -17.90
N ASN A 262 -2.01 10.35 -18.94
CA ASN A 262 -2.48 10.49 -20.31
C ASN A 262 -2.33 9.17 -21.08
N ARG A 263 -3.47 8.56 -21.43
CA ARG A 263 -3.57 7.37 -22.29
C ARG A 263 -3.89 7.71 -23.75
N GLY A 264 -3.88 8.99 -24.09
CA GLY A 264 -4.03 9.46 -25.46
C GLY A 264 -2.71 9.91 -26.04
N PHE A 265 -2.82 10.74 -27.07
CA PHE A 265 -1.68 11.42 -27.68
C PHE A 265 -1.05 12.42 -26.72
N PRO A 266 0.27 12.67 -26.84
CA PRO A 266 0.87 13.80 -26.18
C PRO A 266 0.14 15.08 -26.58
N GLY A 267 0.17 16.04 -25.69
CA GLY A 267 -0.46 17.31 -25.97
C GLY A 267 -0.12 18.35 -24.94
N ARG A 268 -1.02 19.32 -24.81
CA ARG A 268 -0.83 20.44 -23.92
C ARG A 268 -2.13 20.89 -23.29
N VAL A 269 -2.05 21.30 -22.03
CA VAL A 269 -3.12 22.04 -21.35
C VAL A 269 -3.20 23.43 -21.97
N LYS A 270 -4.33 23.76 -22.59
CA LYS A 270 -4.62 25.06 -23.20
C LYS A 270 -5.31 26.02 -22.24
N ALA A 271 -6.16 25.51 -21.37
CA ALA A 271 -6.86 26.30 -20.37
C ALA A 271 -7.38 25.41 -19.24
N ILE A 272 -7.49 25.99 -18.05
CA ILE A 272 -8.19 25.39 -16.91
C ILE A 272 -9.25 26.40 -16.47
N ARG A 273 -10.49 25.95 -16.33
CA ARG A 273 -11.62 26.80 -15.94
C ARG A 273 -12.28 26.24 -14.71
N ASN A 274 -12.27 27.01 -13.62
CA ASN A 274 -13.02 26.64 -12.42
C ASN A 274 -14.51 26.80 -12.69
N ASN A 275 -15.26 25.71 -12.51
CA ASN A 275 -16.71 25.69 -12.56
C ASN A 275 -17.32 25.80 -11.15
N LYS A 276 -16.61 25.27 -10.14
CA LYS A 276 -16.91 25.37 -8.71
C LYS A 276 -15.61 25.48 -7.91
N GLY A 277 -15.60 26.41 -6.96
CA GLY A 277 -14.40 26.75 -6.18
C GLY A 277 -13.57 27.86 -6.83
N ASP A 278 -12.54 28.30 -6.13
CA ASP A 278 -11.70 29.46 -6.45
C ASP A 278 -10.21 29.09 -6.52
N ILE A 279 -9.90 27.88 -6.99
CA ILE A 279 -8.53 27.37 -7.06
C ILE A 279 -7.71 28.24 -8.02
N ALA A 280 -6.75 28.97 -7.49
CA ALA A 280 -5.67 29.60 -8.23
C ALA A 280 -4.66 28.52 -8.62
N TRP A 281 -4.79 28.00 -9.84
CA TRP A 281 -3.86 27.02 -10.38
C TRP A 281 -2.48 27.64 -10.54
N THR A 282 -1.46 26.93 -10.11
CA THR A 282 -0.05 27.28 -10.32
C THR A 282 0.30 27.00 -11.78
N TYR A 283 -0.31 27.75 -12.69
CA TYR A 283 -0.04 27.70 -14.11
C TYR A 283 1.17 28.61 -14.38
N ASN A 284 2.26 28.03 -14.87
CA ASN A 284 3.41 28.82 -15.27
C ASN A 284 3.11 29.37 -16.66
N ASP A 285 2.64 30.62 -16.74
CA ASP A 285 2.09 31.26 -17.96
C ASP A 285 2.98 31.13 -19.21
N ASP A 286 4.28 30.89 -19.03
CA ASP A 286 5.26 30.81 -20.13
C ASP A 286 5.57 29.37 -20.60
N LYS A 287 5.01 28.34 -19.97
CA LYS A 287 5.18 26.94 -20.36
C LYS A 287 3.84 26.22 -20.28
N TYR A 288 3.22 26.01 -21.44
CA TYR A 288 2.14 25.02 -21.57
C TYR A 288 2.52 23.75 -20.80
N TYR A 289 1.63 23.23 -19.96
CA TYR A 289 1.84 21.90 -19.38
C TYR A 289 1.84 20.90 -20.53
N THR A 290 3.03 20.47 -20.93
CA THR A 290 3.18 19.31 -21.79
C THR A 290 2.56 18.14 -21.05
N ILE A 291 1.63 17.49 -21.73
CA ILE A 291 0.99 16.27 -21.30
C ILE A 291 1.72 15.17 -22.09
N PRO A 292 2.82 14.60 -21.56
CA PRO A 292 3.48 13.48 -22.23
C PRO A 292 2.51 12.31 -22.37
N ALA A 293 2.67 11.49 -23.40
CA ALA A 293 1.94 10.24 -23.48
C ALA A 293 2.51 9.23 -22.46
N LYS A 294 1.65 8.35 -21.93
CA LYS A 294 1.99 7.33 -20.91
C LYS A 294 2.59 7.84 -19.60
N SER A 295 2.64 9.16 -19.39
CA SER A 295 3.30 9.73 -18.24
C SER A 295 2.33 10.60 -17.45
N GLY A 296 2.58 10.60 -16.15
CA GLY A 296 1.83 11.39 -15.21
C GLY A 296 2.22 12.85 -15.37
N PHE A 297 1.25 13.76 -15.37
CA PHE A 297 1.53 15.17 -15.12
C PHE A 297 0.84 15.63 -13.84
N ARG A 298 1.52 16.53 -13.15
CA ARG A 298 1.08 17.10 -11.89
C ARG A 298 0.46 18.45 -12.15
N LEU A 299 -0.78 18.63 -11.71
CA LEU A 299 -1.43 19.93 -11.60
C LEU A 299 -1.45 20.34 -10.14
N SER A 300 -1.13 21.60 -9.82
CA SER A 300 -1.18 22.10 -8.46
C SER A 300 -1.81 23.48 -8.40
N GLY A 301 -2.46 23.80 -7.29
CA GLY A 301 -3.12 25.07 -7.10
C GLY A 301 -3.35 25.36 -5.62
N THR A 302 -3.73 26.60 -5.34
CA THR A 302 -4.08 27.08 -4.00
C THR A 302 -5.49 27.68 -4.02
N SER A 303 -6.19 27.72 -2.89
CA SER A 303 -7.52 28.34 -2.78
C SER A 303 -7.52 29.38 -1.65
N SER A 304 -8.40 30.38 -1.76
CA SER A 304 -8.58 31.33 -0.64
C SER A 304 -9.32 30.69 0.54
N ASN A 305 -10.05 29.60 0.30
CA ASN A 305 -10.84 28.86 1.27
C ASN A 305 -10.32 27.42 1.43
N PRO A 306 -10.70 26.71 2.52
CA PRO A 306 -10.47 25.27 2.60
C PRO A 306 -11.14 24.57 1.41
N ILE A 307 -10.38 23.70 0.73
CA ILE A 307 -10.86 22.96 -0.43
C ILE A 307 -11.72 21.80 0.07
N VAL A 308 -13.03 22.01 0.07
CA VAL A 308 -14.00 20.96 0.44
C VAL A 308 -14.43 20.19 -0.80
N GLU A 309 -14.73 20.90 -1.88
CA GLU A 309 -15.13 20.34 -3.17
C GLU A 309 -14.61 21.23 -4.29
N TYR A 310 -14.33 20.63 -5.44
CA TYR A 310 -13.90 21.34 -6.64
C TYR A 310 -14.57 20.78 -7.89
N GLU A 311 -14.83 21.68 -8.83
CA GLU A 311 -15.24 21.32 -10.17
C GLU A 311 -14.53 22.24 -11.16
N PHE A 312 -13.86 21.69 -12.14
CA PHE A 312 -13.18 22.47 -13.16
C PHE A 312 -13.08 21.71 -14.48
N THR A 313 -12.85 22.45 -15.55
CA THR A 313 -12.66 21.90 -16.89
C THR A 313 -11.23 22.13 -17.37
N ILE A 314 -10.54 21.06 -17.75
CA ILE A 314 -9.26 21.11 -18.44
C ILE A 314 -9.53 21.06 -19.94
N HIS A 315 -9.08 22.08 -20.67
CA HIS A 315 -9.05 22.08 -22.13
C HIS A 315 -7.66 21.68 -22.59
N THR A 316 -7.57 20.66 -23.44
CA THR A 316 -6.32 20.16 -24.00
C THR A 316 -6.34 20.22 -25.53
N GLU A 317 -5.16 20.20 -26.12
CA GLU A 317 -4.94 20.03 -27.55
C GLU A 317 -3.77 19.05 -27.72
N ASP A 318 -3.95 17.99 -28.49
CA ASP A 318 -2.86 17.08 -28.83
C ASP A 318 -1.91 17.70 -29.87
N ASP A 319 -0.79 17.03 -30.12
CA ASP A 319 0.23 17.51 -31.08
C ASP A 319 -0.27 17.55 -32.53
N TYR A 320 -1.39 16.88 -32.84
CA TYR A 320 -2.08 16.91 -34.14
C TYR A 320 -3.21 17.96 -34.20
N GLY A 321 -3.38 18.76 -33.16
CA GLY A 321 -4.38 19.84 -33.10
C GLY A 321 -5.79 19.40 -32.69
N ASN A 322 -6.01 18.14 -32.30
CA ASN A 322 -7.29 17.68 -31.80
C ASN A 322 -7.54 18.24 -30.40
N LYS A 323 -8.68 18.91 -30.24
CA LYS A 323 -9.06 19.57 -28.98
C LYS A 323 -9.98 18.67 -28.17
N THR A 324 -9.62 18.46 -26.91
CA THR A 324 -10.44 17.71 -25.95
C THR A 324 -10.72 18.58 -24.73
N ALA A 325 -11.84 18.33 -24.06
CA ALA A 325 -12.13 18.92 -22.77
C ALA A 325 -12.48 17.83 -21.76
N PHE A 326 -12.04 18.00 -20.51
CA PHE A 326 -12.31 17.08 -19.41
C PHE A 326 -12.95 17.85 -18.27
N LEU A 327 -14.07 17.34 -17.76
CA LEU A 327 -14.70 17.81 -16.54
C LEU A 327 -14.16 16.99 -15.37
N ILE A 328 -13.53 17.68 -14.42
CA ILE A 328 -12.98 17.10 -13.21
C ILE A 328 -13.88 17.54 -12.05
N LYS A 329 -14.39 16.58 -11.30
CA LYS A 329 -15.17 16.79 -10.07
C LYS A 329 -14.54 16.01 -8.94
N GLY A 330 -14.45 16.58 -7.76
CA GLY A 330 -13.98 15.82 -6.61
C GLY A 330 -13.94 16.60 -5.31
N ASN A 331 -13.39 15.93 -4.33
CA ASN A 331 -13.00 16.43 -3.02
C ASN A 331 -11.61 15.84 -2.68
N CYS A 332 -11.15 16.03 -1.45
CA CYS A 332 -9.85 15.54 -0.99
C CYS A 332 -9.70 14.00 -1.04
N GLU A 333 -10.82 13.26 -1.09
CA GLU A 333 -10.88 11.81 -0.94
C GLU A 333 -11.29 11.10 -2.24
N ASP A 334 -12.25 11.69 -2.98
CA ASP A 334 -12.90 11.10 -4.14
C ASP A 334 -12.91 12.05 -5.32
N PHE A 335 -12.84 11.48 -6.52
CA PHE A 335 -12.83 12.26 -7.74
C PHE A 335 -13.33 11.49 -8.96
N THR A 336 -13.69 12.26 -9.99
CA THR A 336 -14.09 11.77 -11.31
C THR A 336 -13.49 12.65 -12.40
N VAL A 337 -13.12 12.00 -13.51
CA VAL A 337 -12.70 12.67 -14.75
C VAL A 337 -13.66 12.22 -15.83
N THR A 338 -14.30 13.15 -16.52
CA THR A 338 -15.25 12.86 -17.59
C THR A 338 -14.89 13.64 -18.83
N LYS A 339 -14.67 12.95 -19.96
CA LYS A 339 -14.46 13.59 -21.25
C LYS A 339 -15.75 14.31 -21.69
N VAL A 340 -15.64 15.58 -22.03
CA VAL A 340 -16.77 16.42 -22.48
C VAL A 340 -16.88 16.27 -23.99
N THR A 341 -17.83 15.48 -24.45
CA THR A 341 -18.24 15.44 -25.87
C THR A 341 -19.07 16.68 -26.18
N LYS A 342 -18.65 17.42 -27.21
CA LYS A 342 -19.44 18.52 -27.77
C LYS A 342 -20.52 18.02 -28.70
#